data_AF-A0A8T7B0K3-F1
#
_entry.id   AF-A0A8T7B0K3-F1
#
_cell.length_a   1.000
_cell.length_b   1.000
_cell.length_c   1.000
_cell.angle_alpha   90.00
_cell.angle_beta   90.00
_cell.angle_gamma   90.00
#
_symmetry.space_group_name_H-M   'P 1'
#
loop_
_entity.id
_entity.type
_entity.pdbx_description
1 polymer ?
#
loop_
_entity_poly.entity_id
_entity_poly.type
_entity_poly.pdbx_seq_one_letter_code
_entity_poly.pdbx_strand_id
1 'polypeptide(L)'
;MASAASKSPVVAVPVAIRPGNCNWISSRRRRWTGRCQVKHERLVNHRGNCHCGEVRFEVQAPRRAKVQECNCSICARTGFVHLIVPKDRFRLLHGKDMLQTYTFNTGTARHLFCRRCGIKSFYIPRSNPDGYSVNVRCLEPETIGDFIVEAFDGQNWESNAGRLRHLSDA
;
A
#
# COMPACT_ATOMS: atom_id res chain seq x y z
N MET A 1 -17.64 18.60 19.23
CA MET A 1 -17.67 17.77 20.44
C MET A 1 -16.63 16.68 20.28
N ALA A 2 -15.45 16.88 20.85
CA ALA A 2 -14.30 15.98 20.65
C ALA A 2 -14.43 14.80 21.62
N SER A 3 -14.66 13.61 21.09
CA SER A 3 -14.61 12.37 21.87
C SER A 3 -13.14 11.97 22.07
N ALA A 4 -12.75 11.71 23.31
CA ALA A 4 -11.42 11.28 23.68
C ALA A 4 -11.16 9.86 23.14
N ALA A 5 -10.24 9.73 22.20
CA ALA A 5 -9.76 8.43 21.73
C ALA A 5 -8.78 7.85 22.78
N SER A 6 -9.22 6.78 23.45
CA SER A 6 -8.36 5.98 24.32
C SER A 6 -7.24 5.33 23.49
N LYS A 7 -5.99 5.70 23.76
CA LYS A 7 -4.81 5.07 23.18
C LYS A 7 -4.73 3.62 23.68
N SER A 8 -4.98 2.65 22.79
CA SER A 8 -4.62 1.26 23.07
C SER A 8 -3.09 1.11 22.98
N PRO A 9 -2.43 0.42 23.92
CA PRO A 9 -0.98 0.28 23.88
C PRO A 9 -0.57 -0.67 22.74
N VAL A 10 0.41 -0.22 21.95
CA VAL A 10 1.10 -1.07 20.96
C VAL A 10 1.96 -2.05 21.75
N VAL A 11 1.44 -3.24 22.00
CA VAL A 11 2.22 -4.34 22.57
C VAL A 11 2.87 -5.07 21.40
N ALA A 12 4.20 -4.98 21.30
CA ALA A 12 4.98 -5.85 20.45
C ALA A 12 4.85 -7.28 20.97
N VAL A 13 4.01 -8.09 20.32
CA VAL A 13 3.96 -9.53 20.58
C VAL A 13 5.13 -10.15 19.78
N PRO A 14 6.06 -10.87 20.43
CA PRO A 14 7.03 -11.64 19.68
C PRO A 14 6.26 -12.72 18.93
N VAL A 15 6.22 -12.61 17.59
CA VAL A 15 5.71 -13.68 16.74
C VAL A 15 6.70 -14.83 16.85
N ALA A 16 6.43 -15.75 17.78
CA ALA A 16 6.98 -17.08 17.72
C ALA A 16 6.52 -17.68 16.39
N ILE A 17 7.42 -17.75 15.42
CA ILE A 17 7.23 -18.48 14.18
C ILE A 17 7.03 -19.93 14.59
N ARG A 18 5.77 -20.37 14.70
CA ARG A 18 5.46 -21.80 14.79
C ARG A 18 5.93 -22.41 13.47
N PRO A 19 6.90 -23.35 13.48
CA PRO A 19 7.22 -24.10 12.28
C PRO A 19 5.93 -24.72 11.79
N GLY A 20 5.53 -24.42 10.55
CA GLY A 20 4.43 -25.12 9.91
C GLY A 20 4.68 -26.62 10.03
N ASN A 21 3.62 -27.39 10.29
CA ASN A 21 3.65 -28.85 10.45
C ASN A 21 4.50 -29.52 9.36
N CYS A 22 5.77 -29.74 9.65
CA CYS A 22 6.64 -30.66 8.93
C CYS A 22 6.47 -32.00 9.62
N ASN A 23 5.61 -32.86 9.07
CA ASN A 23 5.63 -34.27 9.45
C ASN A 23 6.99 -34.84 9.04
N TRP A 24 7.84 -35.08 10.04
CA TRP A 24 9.09 -35.81 9.90
C TRP A 24 8.75 -37.28 9.66
N ILE A 25 8.69 -37.68 8.39
CA ILE A 25 8.82 -39.09 8.03
C ILE A 25 10.25 -39.27 7.53
N SER A 26 11.04 -39.95 8.35
CA SER A 26 12.37 -40.41 8.00
C SER A 26 12.29 -41.36 6.81
N SER A 27 12.92 -41.01 5.69
CA SER A 27 13.75 -41.92 4.87
C SER A 27 14.01 -41.36 3.46
N ARG A 28 15.31 -41.35 3.13
CA ARG A 28 15.96 -41.55 1.82
C ARG A 28 15.29 -40.99 0.56
N ARG A 29 16.04 -40.04 -0.05
CA ARG A 29 16.11 -39.73 -1.50
C ARG A 29 14.78 -39.75 -2.26
N ARG A 30 14.08 -38.62 -2.28
CA ARG A 30 13.27 -38.22 -3.44
C ARG A 30 13.56 -36.77 -3.75
N ARG A 31 13.98 -36.52 -4.99
CA ARG A 31 14.18 -35.19 -5.57
C ARG A 31 12.86 -34.43 -5.43
N TRP A 32 12.83 -33.41 -4.58
CA TRP A 32 11.67 -32.54 -4.44
C TRP A 32 11.42 -31.83 -5.77
N THR A 33 10.36 -32.20 -6.49
CA THR A 33 9.81 -31.44 -7.63
C THR A 33 8.59 -30.59 -7.18
N GLY A 34 8.40 -30.42 -5.87
CA GLY A 34 7.31 -29.65 -5.30
C GLY A 34 7.47 -28.16 -5.58
N ARG A 35 6.71 -27.66 -6.56
CA ARG A 35 6.49 -26.23 -6.79
C ARG A 35 5.88 -25.63 -5.52
N CYS A 36 6.63 -24.76 -4.85
CA CYS A 36 6.14 -23.98 -3.72
C CYS A 36 4.97 -23.13 -4.23
N GLN A 37 3.72 -23.50 -3.90
CA GLN A 37 2.56 -22.73 -4.30
C GLN A 37 2.51 -21.46 -3.46
N VAL A 38 2.83 -20.33 -4.09
CA VAL A 38 2.60 -19.00 -3.53
C VAL A 38 1.10 -18.88 -3.30
N LYS A 39 0.67 -18.75 -2.04
CA LYS A 39 -0.73 -18.50 -1.71
C LYS A 39 -1.09 -17.12 -2.24
N HIS A 40 -1.72 -17.04 -3.42
CA HIS A 40 -2.27 -15.79 -3.93
C HIS A 40 -3.44 -15.41 -3.03
N GLU A 41 -3.24 -14.36 -2.23
CA GLU A 41 -4.26 -13.84 -1.33
C GLU A 41 -5.40 -13.23 -2.16
N ARG A 42 -6.65 -13.55 -1.81
CA ARG A 42 -7.83 -13.14 -2.59
C ARG A 42 -7.95 -11.61 -2.58
N LEU A 43 -8.04 -11.03 -3.77
CA LEU A 43 -8.31 -9.60 -3.95
C LEU A 43 -9.77 -9.28 -3.58
N VAL A 44 -9.97 -8.14 -2.93
CA VAL A 44 -11.29 -7.56 -2.63
C VAL A 44 -11.31 -6.11 -3.08
N ASN A 45 -12.51 -5.58 -3.34
CA ASN A 45 -12.69 -4.16 -3.65
C ASN A 45 -12.70 -3.35 -2.35
N HIS A 46 -11.79 -2.39 -2.25
CA HIS A 46 -11.77 -1.37 -1.21
C HIS A 46 -12.26 -0.05 -1.80
N ARG A 47 -13.12 0.66 -1.08
CA ARG A 47 -13.51 2.02 -1.42
C ARG A 47 -12.67 3.00 -0.62
N GLY A 48 -12.48 4.19 -1.18
CA GLY A 48 -11.80 5.26 -0.49
C GLY A 48 -12.19 6.63 -1.01
N ASN A 49 -11.88 7.65 -0.22
CA ASN A 49 -12.19 9.03 -0.55
C ASN A 49 -11.19 10.01 0.07
N CYS A 50 -11.15 11.23 -0.47
CA CYS A 50 -10.52 12.35 0.21
C CYS A 50 -11.38 12.79 1.41
N HIS A 51 -10.82 13.61 2.32
CA HIS A 51 -11.51 14.03 3.54
C HIS A 51 -12.90 14.66 3.29
N CYS A 52 -13.05 15.48 2.24
CA CYS A 52 -14.34 16.12 1.93
C CYS A 52 -15.29 15.22 1.11
N GLY A 53 -14.86 14.04 0.69
CA GLY A 53 -15.68 13.08 -0.06
C GLY A 53 -15.87 13.40 -1.54
N GLU A 54 -15.30 14.50 -2.06
CA GLU A 54 -15.43 14.89 -3.48
C GLU A 54 -14.63 13.98 -4.42
N VAL A 55 -13.46 13.51 -3.98
CA VAL A 55 -12.67 12.52 -4.72
C VAL A 55 -13.00 11.16 -4.14
N ARG A 56 -13.56 10.26 -4.95
CA ARG A 56 -13.93 8.89 -4.57
C ARG A 56 -13.34 7.89 -5.55
N PHE A 57 -12.82 6.78 -5.05
CA PHE A 57 -12.17 5.76 -5.86
C PHE A 57 -12.41 4.37 -5.28
N GLU A 58 -12.09 3.35 -6.07
CA GLU A 58 -11.98 1.97 -5.61
C GLU A 58 -10.63 1.38 -6.02
N VAL A 59 -10.17 0.41 -5.22
CA VAL A 59 -8.94 -0.33 -5.46
C VAL A 59 -9.11 -1.81 -5.12
N GLN A 60 -8.57 -2.68 -5.96
CA GLN A 60 -8.48 -4.12 -5.71
C GLN A 60 -7.15 -4.46 -5.03
N ALA A 61 -7.24 -4.96 -3.80
CA ALA A 61 -6.09 -5.39 -3.02
C ALA A 61 -6.46 -6.54 -2.07
N PRO A 62 -5.49 -7.27 -1.52
CA PRO A 62 -5.76 -8.20 -0.42
C PRO A 62 -6.28 -7.45 0.82
N ARG A 63 -7.15 -8.11 1.60
CA ARG A 63 -7.61 -7.56 2.90
C ARG A 63 -6.45 -7.26 3.86
N ARG A 64 -5.38 -8.07 3.80
CA ARG A 64 -4.15 -7.90 4.57
C ARG A 64 -3.03 -7.52 3.62
N ALA A 65 -2.86 -6.22 3.39
CA ALA A 65 -1.86 -5.74 2.45
C ALA A 65 -0.53 -5.43 3.13
N LYS A 66 0.58 -5.63 2.39
CA LYS A 66 1.85 -5.00 2.71
C LYS A 66 1.86 -3.58 2.15
N VAL A 67 2.26 -2.62 2.96
CA VAL A 67 2.29 -1.20 2.60
C VAL A 67 3.66 -0.61 2.93
N GLN A 68 4.03 0.46 2.24
CA GLN A 68 5.34 1.08 2.43
C GLN A 68 5.19 2.43 3.14
N GLU A 69 6.07 2.72 4.09
CA GLU A 69 6.20 4.05 4.68
C GLU A 69 7.54 4.65 4.26
N CYS A 70 7.48 5.65 3.39
CA CYS A 70 8.64 6.28 2.78
C CYS A 70 9.07 7.54 3.55
N ASN A 71 10.36 7.62 3.90
CA ASN A 71 10.93 8.75 4.63
C ASN A 71 11.42 9.91 3.74
N CYS A 72 11.16 9.90 2.43
CA CYS A 72 11.59 11.00 1.55
C CYS A 72 10.85 12.30 1.89
N SER A 73 11.41 13.44 1.48
CA SER A 73 10.98 14.75 1.95
C SER A 73 9.49 15.07 1.72
N ILE A 74 8.89 14.61 0.62
CA ILE A 74 7.45 14.78 0.37
C ILE A 74 6.61 13.74 1.11
N CYS A 75 7.03 12.47 1.12
CA CYS A 75 6.26 11.39 1.76
C CYS A 75 6.19 11.57 3.27
N ALA A 76 7.31 11.94 3.90
CA ALA A 76 7.39 12.25 5.33
C ALA A 76 6.46 13.41 5.71
N ARG A 77 6.45 14.50 4.94
CA ARG A 77 5.56 15.67 5.20
C ARG A 77 4.08 15.32 5.04
N THR A 78 3.74 14.50 4.05
CA THR A 78 2.34 14.10 3.82
C THR A 78 1.87 12.98 4.75
N GLY A 79 2.77 12.30 5.47
CA GLY A 79 2.45 11.08 6.20
C GLY A 79 1.78 10.03 5.30
N PHE A 80 2.35 9.77 4.12
CA PHE A 80 1.73 8.88 3.14
C PHE A 80 2.11 7.42 3.42
N VAL A 81 1.11 6.52 3.50
CA VAL A 81 1.33 5.07 3.63
C VAL A 81 0.88 4.39 2.36
N HIS A 82 1.85 3.87 1.62
CA HIS A 82 1.73 3.48 0.23
C HIS A 82 1.19 2.06 0.06
N LEU A 83 0.00 1.94 -0.52
CA LEU A 83 -0.48 0.72 -1.15
C LEU A 83 -0.35 0.88 -2.66
N ILE A 84 0.63 0.21 -3.27
CA ILE A 84 0.87 0.28 -4.72
C ILE A 84 0.12 -0.88 -5.39
N VAL A 85 -0.61 -0.55 -6.45
CA VAL A 85 -1.37 -1.51 -7.26
C VAL A 85 -1.17 -1.22 -8.75
N PRO A 86 -1.30 -2.24 -9.62
CA PRO A 86 -1.37 -2.03 -11.06
C PRO A 86 -2.61 -1.19 -11.44
N LYS A 87 -2.55 -0.52 -12.59
CA LYS A 87 -3.61 0.41 -13.03
C LYS A 87 -4.98 -0.23 -13.24
N ASP A 88 -5.03 -1.50 -13.66
CA ASP A 88 -6.30 -2.24 -13.84
C ASP A 88 -7.03 -2.53 -12.53
N ARG A 89 -6.31 -2.51 -11.40
CA ARG A 89 -6.84 -2.67 -10.04
C ARG A 89 -7.29 -1.36 -9.41
N PHE A 90 -7.26 -0.23 -10.12
CA PHE A 90 -7.69 1.07 -9.60
C PHE A 90 -8.75 1.71 -10.50
N ARG A 91 -9.79 2.27 -9.90
CA ARG A 91 -10.79 3.04 -10.63
C ARG A 91 -11.20 4.30 -9.87
N LEU A 92 -11.08 5.45 -10.53
CA LEU A 92 -11.64 6.71 -10.03
C LEU A 92 -13.15 6.71 -10.27
N LEU A 93 -13.93 6.94 -9.22
CA LEU A 93 -15.39 6.93 -9.26
C LEU A 93 -15.97 8.35 -9.40
N HIS A 94 -15.35 9.34 -8.75
CA HIS A 94 -15.82 10.73 -8.74
C HIS A 94 -14.68 11.72 -8.47
N GLY A 95 -14.86 12.98 -8.87
CA GLY A 95 -13.98 14.10 -8.51
C GLY A 95 -12.73 14.26 -9.36
N LYS A 96 -12.77 13.88 -10.65
CA LYS A 96 -11.63 14.04 -11.58
C LYS A 96 -11.23 15.51 -11.74
N ASP A 97 -12.21 16.40 -11.83
CA ASP A 97 -12.09 17.85 -11.88
C ASP A 97 -11.65 18.48 -10.55
N MET A 98 -11.76 17.72 -9.46
CA MET A 98 -11.33 18.12 -8.12
C MET A 98 -9.87 17.78 -7.83
N LEU A 99 -9.18 17.09 -8.74
CA LEU A 99 -7.77 16.72 -8.58
C LEU A 99 -6.83 17.80 -9.12
N GLN A 100 -5.84 18.16 -8.32
CA GLN A 100 -4.68 18.93 -8.74
C GLN A 100 -3.44 18.04 -8.78
N THR A 101 -2.53 18.33 -9.72
CA THR A 101 -1.29 17.57 -9.91
C THR A 101 -0.10 18.41 -9.52
N TYR A 102 0.78 17.84 -8.69
CA TYR A 102 2.11 18.37 -8.40
C TYR A 102 3.19 17.39 -8.87
N THR A 103 4.19 17.90 -9.57
CA THR A 103 5.32 17.13 -10.10
C THR A 103 6.62 17.87 -9.78
N PHE A 104 7.68 17.14 -9.51
CA PHE A 104 9.02 17.69 -9.26
C PHE A 104 10.10 16.67 -9.65
N ASN A 105 11.37 17.09 -9.57
CA ASN A 105 12.52 16.27 -9.93
C ASN A 105 12.40 15.69 -11.35
N THR A 106 12.28 14.37 -11.52
CA THR A 106 12.17 13.74 -12.85
C THR A 106 10.83 13.98 -13.53
N GLY A 107 9.84 14.56 -12.84
CA GLY A 107 8.48 14.77 -13.36
C GLY A 107 7.66 13.48 -13.51
N THR A 108 8.25 12.30 -13.26
CA THR A 108 7.60 11.00 -13.43
C THR A 108 6.47 10.79 -12.41
N ALA A 109 6.70 11.14 -11.15
CA ALA A 109 5.70 11.02 -10.11
C ALA A 109 4.66 12.13 -10.26
N ARG A 110 3.38 11.76 -10.37
CA ARG A 110 2.26 12.70 -10.46
C ARG A 110 1.50 12.70 -9.15
N HIS A 111 1.84 13.61 -8.24
CA HIS A 111 1.20 13.75 -6.93
C HIS A 111 -0.19 14.36 -7.09
N LEU A 112 -1.23 13.55 -6.93
CA LEU A 112 -2.63 13.96 -7.12
C LEU A 112 -3.27 14.25 -5.75
N PHE A 113 -3.83 15.44 -5.58
CA PHE A 113 -4.50 15.83 -4.34
C PHE A 113 -5.80 16.60 -4.60
N CYS A 114 -6.74 16.50 -3.66
CA CYS A 114 -8.02 17.19 -3.77
C CYS A 114 -7.81 18.71 -3.60
N ARG A 115 -8.23 19.50 -4.58
CA ARG A 115 -8.13 20.96 -4.56
C ARG A 115 -8.95 21.62 -3.44
N ARG A 116 -9.96 20.92 -2.91
CA ARG A 116 -10.85 21.41 -1.86
C ARG A 116 -10.31 21.20 -0.45
N CYS A 117 -9.79 20.00 -0.16
CA CYS A 117 -9.34 19.64 1.19
C CYS A 117 -7.85 19.32 1.31
N GLY A 118 -7.08 19.40 0.23
CA GLY A 118 -5.63 19.15 0.21
C GLY A 118 -5.21 17.68 0.34
N ILE A 119 -6.14 16.75 0.59
CA ILE A 119 -5.79 15.34 0.79
C ILE A 119 -5.32 14.69 -0.51
N LYS A 120 -4.12 14.10 -0.43
CA LYS A 120 -3.52 13.23 -1.43
C LYS A 120 -3.96 11.78 -1.17
N SER A 121 -5.11 11.37 -1.72
CA SER A 121 -5.67 10.02 -1.47
C SER A 121 -5.01 8.93 -2.31
N PHE A 122 -4.50 9.27 -3.50
CA PHE A 122 -3.73 8.38 -4.35
C PHE A 122 -2.84 9.22 -5.27
N TYR A 123 -1.86 8.60 -5.92
CA TYR A 123 -1.03 9.26 -6.92
C TYR A 123 -0.34 8.25 -7.84
N ILE A 124 0.30 8.70 -8.92
CA ILE A 124 1.13 7.84 -9.78
C ILE A 124 2.58 7.94 -9.29
N PRO A 125 3.17 6.88 -8.70
CA PRO A 125 4.52 6.91 -8.16
C PRO A 125 5.60 6.81 -9.24
N ARG A 126 6.79 7.37 -8.96
CA ARG A 126 7.96 7.26 -9.86
C ARG A 126 8.43 5.81 -10.03
N SER A 127 8.32 4.98 -8.98
CA SER A 127 8.75 3.57 -9.02
C SER A 127 7.86 2.68 -9.87
N ASN A 128 6.58 3.05 -10.02
CA ASN A 128 5.52 2.25 -10.66
C ASN A 128 4.63 3.20 -11.49
N PRO A 129 5.15 3.77 -12.59
CA PRO A 129 4.44 4.77 -13.39
C PRO A 129 3.23 4.21 -14.15
N ASP A 130 3.13 2.89 -14.22
CA ASP A 130 2.07 2.05 -14.78
C ASP A 130 0.97 1.71 -13.76
N GLY A 131 1.09 2.17 -12.52
CA GLY A 131 0.16 1.88 -11.43
C GLY A 131 -0.26 3.11 -10.62
N TYR A 132 -0.96 2.84 -9.53
CA TYR A 132 -1.37 3.84 -8.53
C TYR A 132 -0.84 3.46 -7.16
N SER A 133 -0.41 4.47 -6.40
CA SER A 133 -0.14 4.35 -4.98
C SER A 133 -1.27 5.03 -4.21
N VAL A 134 -2.08 4.24 -3.51
CA VAL A 134 -3.19 4.67 -2.65
C VAL A 134 -2.67 4.93 -1.24
N ASN A 135 -3.14 6.00 -0.60
CA ASN A 135 -2.92 6.20 0.83
C ASN A 135 -3.92 5.31 1.59
N VAL A 136 -3.44 4.28 2.28
CA VAL A 136 -4.36 3.36 3.00
C VAL A 136 -5.18 4.07 4.08
N ARG A 137 -4.73 5.22 4.57
CA ARG A 137 -5.47 6.07 5.52
C ARG A 137 -6.72 6.74 4.90
N CYS A 138 -6.88 6.66 3.58
CA CYS A 138 -8.05 7.15 2.86
C CYS A 138 -9.02 6.03 2.42
N LEU A 139 -8.76 4.78 2.82
CA LEU A 139 -9.66 3.66 2.57
C LEU A 139 -10.71 3.53 3.68
N GLU A 140 -11.87 3.01 3.32
CA GLU A 140 -12.95 2.65 4.24
C GLU A 140 -12.47 1.52 5.19
N PRO A 141 -12.45 1.74 6.52
CA PRO A 141 -11.95 0.78 7.51
C PRO A 141 -12.65 -0.59 7.49
N GLU A 142 -13.86 -0.66 6.96
CA GLU A 142 -14.66 -1.88 6.88
C GLU A 142 -14.09 -2.87 5.84
N THR A 143 -13.41 -2.35 4.83
CA THR A 143 -12.89 -3.14 3.72
C THR A 143 -11.43 -3.54 3.93
N ILE A 144 -10.61 -2.63 4.45
CA ILE A 144 -9.19 -2.86 4.71
C ILE A 144 -8.99 -3.45 6.11
N GLY A 145 -8.32 -4.59 6.21
CA GLY A 145 -7.96 -5.20 7.50
C GLY A 145 -6.64 -4.64 8.03
N ASP A 146 -5.99 -5.41 8.91
CA ASP A 146 -4.62 -5.13 9.33
C ASP A 146 -3.68 -5.10 8.12
N PHE A 147 -2.83 -4.07 8.04
CA PHE A 147 -1.77 -3.98 7.05
C PHE A 147 -0.39 -4.00 7.73
N ILE A 148 0.59 -4.58 7.05
CA ILE A 148 1.98 -4.63 7.52
C ILE A 148 2.72 -3.46 6.91
N VAL A 149 3.20 -2.54 7.76
CA VAL A 149 3.99 -1.40 7.32
C VAL A 149 5.46 -1.80 7.22
N GLU A 150 6.03 -1.64 6.02
CA GLU A 150 7.45 -1.81 5.76
C GLU A 150 8.09 -0.43 5.57
N ALA A 151 9.11 -0.12 6.37
CA ALA A 151 9.84 1.13 6.23
C ALA A 151 10.65 1.13 4.93
N PHE A 152 10.58 2.24 4.20
CA PHE A 152 11.32 2.46 2.97
C PHE A 152 12.20 3.72 3.07
N ASP A 153 13.48 3.53 2.77
CA ASP A 153 14.46 4.61 2.72
C ASP A 153 14.43 5.32 1.37
N GLY A 154 13.54 6.31 1.26
CA GLY A 154 13.42 7.18 0.10
C GLY A 154 14.32 8.41 0.13
N GLN A 155 15.07 8.65 1.22
CA GLN A 155 16.14 9.65 1.22
C GLN A 155 17.34 9.17 0.40
N ASN A 156 17.65 7.87 0.46
CA ASN A 156 18.67 7.23 -0.35
C ASN A 156 18.05 6.47 -1.54
N TRP A 157 17.32 7.20 -2.40
CA TRP A 157 16.48 6.62 -3.45
C TRP A 157 17.25 5.71 -4.43
N GLU A 158 18.40 6.16 -4.93
CA GLU A 158 19.18 5.49 -5.97
C GLU A 158 19.61 4.08 -5.54
N SER A 159 19.89 3.90 -4.26
CA SER A 159 20.28 2.62 -3.67
C SER A 159 19.08 1.70 -3.37
N ASN A 160 17.89 2.26 -3.16
CA ASN A 160 16.75 1.52 -2.59
C ASN A 160 15.58 1.30 -3.57
N ALA A 161 15.47 2.09 -4.64
CA ALA A 161 14.30 2.09 -5.54
C ALA A 161 14.00 0.72 -6.16
N GLY A 162 15.00 -0.15 -6.33
CA GLY A 162 14.83 -1.51 -6.83
C GLY A 162 13.83 -2.35 -6.02
N ARG A 163 13.68 -2.06 -4.71
CA ARG A 163 12.76 -2.78 -3.81
C ARG A 163 11.28 -2.53 -4.11
N LEU A 164 10.94 -1.45 -4.84
CA LEU A 164 9.56 -1.08 -5.13
C LEU A 164 9.09 -1.46 -6.55
N ARG A 165 10.03 -1.73 -7.46
CA ARG A 165 9.74 -1.83 -8.92
C ARG A 165 8.67 -2.85 -9.28
N HIS A 166 8.57 -3.94 -8.53
CA HIS A 166 7.66 -5.05 -8.84
C HIS A 166 6.25 -4.89 -8.25
N LEU A 167 5.98 -3.82 -7.49
CA LEU A 167 4.72 -3.71 -6.74
C LEU A 167 3.50 -3.40 -7.61
N SER A 168 3.70 -2.98 -8.86
CA SER A 168 2.64 -2.85 -9.88
C SER A 168 2.65 -3.98 -10.91
N ASP A 169 3.57 -4.95 -10.78
CA ASP A 169 3.57 -6.12 -11.65
C ASP A 169 2.41 -7.03 -11.24
N ALA A 170 1.57 -7.41 -12.20
CA ALA A 170 0.28 -8.07 -11.97
C ALA A 170 0.39 -9.50 -11.41
#